data_AF-A0A4Q3YNG2-F1
#
_entry.id   AF-A0A4Q3YNG2-F1
#
_cell.length_a   1.000
_cell.length_b   1.000
_cell.length_c   1.000
_cell.angle_alpha   90.00
_cell.angle_beta   90.00
_cell.angle_gamma   90.00
#
_symmetry.space_group_name_H-M   'P 1'
#
loop_
_entity.id
_entity.type
_entity.pdbx_description
1 polymer ?
#
loop_
_entity_poly.entity_id
_entity_poly.type
_entity_poly.pdbx_seq_one_letter_code
_entity_poly.pdbx_strand_id
1 'polypeptide(L)'
;MTILWVCPECKRQFTRRNQRHACGTGDRSDVLRNRPTWLIELYESLEKFAESLGPVEFVTRDRYVLIRSQRIFADATIMADALRVAIHLERAPDHELFFKVASDGKQVTVVAKLRAVEELEALKPFLREAYERSIT
;
A
#
# COMPACT_ATOMS: atom_id res chain seq x y z
N MET A 1 -19.02 13.58 1.32
CA MET A 1 -17.77 14.32 0.98
C MET A 1 -18.08 15.30 -0.14
N THR A 2 -17.77 16.59 0.04
CA THR A 2 -17.96 17.60 -1.02
C THR A 2 -16.77 17.55 -1.99
N ILE A 3 -17.04 17.28 -3.27
CA ILE A 3 -16.03 17.28 -4.33
C ILE A 3 -15.65 18.74 -4.61
N LEU A 4 -14.37 19.10 -4.41
CA LEU A 4 -13.91 20.49 -4.55
C LEU A 4 -13.15 20.71 -5.86
N TRP A 5 -12.50 19.68 -6.39
CA TRP A 5 -11.66 19.78 -7.57
C TRP A 5 -11.48 18.44 -8.28
N VAL A 6 -11.43 18.48 -9.61
CA VAL A 6 -11.13 17.34 -10.48
C VAL A 6 -9.83 17.63 -11.21
N CYS A 7 -8.87 16.72 -11.15
CA CYS A 7 -7.61 16.91 -11.87
C CYS A 7 -7.87 16.96 -13.39
N PRO A 8 -7.40 17.99 -14.12
CA PRO A 8 -7.60 18.07 -15.57
C PRO A 8 -6.87 16.97 -16.34
N GLU A 9 -5.78 16.43 -15.80
CA GLU A 9 -4.98 15.38 -16.43
C GLU A 9 -5.54 13.98 -16.15
N CYS A 10 -5.62 13.56 -14.88
CA CYS A 10 -6.01 12.19 -14.53
C CYS A 10 -7.51 12.01 -14.18
N LYS A 11 -8.30 13.09 -14.20
CA LYS A 11 -9.75 13.12 -13.89
C LYS A 11 -10.14 12.63 -12.48
N ARG A 12 -9.17 12.36 -11.61
CA ARG A 12 -9.43 11.96 -10.21
C ARG A 12 -10.02 13.13 -9.41
N GLN A 13 -10.95 12.83 -8.51
CA GLN A 13 -11.65 13.80 -7.66
C GLN A 13 -10.94 13.97 -6.32
N PHE A 14 -10.88 15.21 -5.83
CA PHE A 14 -10.21 15.57 -4.59
C PHE A 14 -11.08 16.48 -3.72
N THR A 15 -10.89 16.39 -2.41
CA THR A 15 -11.56 17.25 -1.41
C THR A 15 -10.83 18.59 -1.20
N ARG A 16 -9.64 18.77 -1.79
CA ARG A 16 -8.82 19.99 -1.72
C ARG A 16 -8.46 20.48 -3.12
N ARG A 17 -8.54 21.79 -3.36
CA ARG A 17 -8.22 22.42 -4.65
C ARG A 17 -6.73 22.31 -4.91
N ASN A 18 -6.34 21.93 -6.13
CA ASN A 18 -4.94 21.76 -6.54
C ASN A 18 -4.15 20.83 -5.60
N GLN A 19 -4.79 19.80 -5.05
CA GLN A 19 -4.11 18.82 -4.20
C GLN A 19 -2.93 18.22 -4.95
N ARG A 20 -1.72 18.35 -4.39
CA ARG A 20 -0.52 17.72 -4.97
C ARG A 20 -0.75 16.21 -5.05
N HIS A 21 -0.58 15.67 -6.24
CA HIS A 21 -0.70 14.24 -6.52
C HIS A 21 0.12 13.90 -7.77
N ALA A 22 0.43 12.61 -7.94
CA ALA A 22 0.95 12.10 -9.21
C ALA A 22 -0.23 11.68 -10.10
N CYS A 23 -0.19 12.09 -11.37
CA CYS A 23 -1.14 11.63 -12.39
C CYS A 23 -0.79 10.20 -12.82
N GLY A 24 -1.82 9.39 -13.06
CA GLY A 24 -1.68 7.98 -13.43
C GLY A 24 -1.40 7.05 -12.23
N THR A 25 -1.21 5.77 -12.54
CA THR A 25 -0.91 4.68 -11.60
C THR A 25 0.49 4.09 -11.81
N GLY A 26 1.26 4.64 -12.76
CA GLY A 26 2.55 4.08 -13.20
C GLY A 26 2.41 2.72 -13.88
N ASP A 27 3.52 1.99 -14.03
CA ASP A 27 3.57 0.65 -14.61
C ASP A 27 4.04 -0.40 -13.57
N ARG A 28 3.25 -1.46 -13.44
CA ARG A 28 3.59 -2.65 -12.64
C ARG A 28 4.87 -3.32 -13.11
N SER A 29 5.15 -3.33 -14.41
CA SER A 29 6.37 -3.93 -14.96
C SER A 29 7.64 -3.23 -14.48
N ASP A 30 7.56 -1.91 -14.24
CA ASP A 30 8.69 -1.12 -13.77
C ASP A 30 9.13 -1.48 -12.35
N VAL A 31 8.18 -1.70 -11.44
CA VAL A 31 8.49 -2.06 -10.04
C VAL A 31 9.03 -3.47 -9.90
N LEU A 32 8.72 -4.36 -10.85
CA LEU A 32 9.14 -5.77 -10.88
C LEU A 32 10.38 -6.04 -11.73
N ARG A 33 10.87 -5.04 -12.47
CA ARG A 33 12.02 -5.20 -13.36
C ARG A 33 13.23 -5.77 -12.62
N ASN A 34 13.84 -6.82 -13.19
CA ASN A 34 15.02 -7.51 -12.66
C ASN A 34 14.83 -8.05 -11.23
N ARG A 35 13.60 -8.44 -10.85
CA ARG A 35 13.34 -9.09 -9.56
C ARG A 35 13.32 -10.62 -9.70
N PRO A 36 13.75 -11.34 -8.65
CA PRO A 36 13.68 -12.80 -8.66
C PRO A 36 12.22 -13.26 -8.63
N THR A 37 11.94 -14.42 -9.25
CA THR A 37 10.58 -14.96 -9.41
C THR A 37 9.82 -15.05 -8.09
N TRP A 38 10.46 -15.52 -7.02
CA TRP A 38 9.83 -15.63 -5.70
C TRP A 38 9.32 -14.29 -5.16
N LEU A 39 9.99 -13.17 -5.48
CA LEU A 39 9.59 -11.84 -5.04
C LEU A 39 8.45 -11.29 -5.90
N ILE A 40 8.44 -11.63 -7.19
CA ILE A 40 7.33 -11.34 -8.09
C ILE A 40 6.07 -12.06 -7.60
N GLU A 41 6.18 -13.35 -7.27
CA GLU A 41 5.08 -14.17 -6.73
C GLU A 41 4.58 -13.65 -5.38
N LEU A 42 5.48 -13.21 -4.51
CA LEU A 42 5.13 -12.62 -3.21
C LEU A 42 4.35 -11.31 -3.38
N TYR A 43 4.80 -10.45 -4.30
CA TYR A 43 4.09 -9.21 -4.61
C TYR A 43 2.74 -9.48 -5.29
N GLU A 44 2.66 -10.45 -6.20
CA GLU A 44 1.39 -10.89 -6.81
C GLU A 44 0.38 -11.39 -5.79
N SER A 45 0.88 -12.08 -4.76
CA SER A 45 0.04 -12.58 -3.66
C SER A 45 -0.50 -11.41 -2.82
N LEU A 46 0.31 -10.37 -2.61
CA LEU A 46 -0.14 -9.13 -1.96
C LEU A 46 -1.20 -8.41 -2.80
N GLU A 47 -0.99 -8.27 -4.12
CA GLU A 47 -1.95 -7.64 -5.04
C GLU A 47 -3.29 -8.37 -4.99
N LYS A 48 -3.28 -9.68 -5.21
CA LYS A 48 -4.49 -10.53 -5.17
C LYS A 48 -5.22 -10.43 -3.85
N PHE A 49 -4.48 -10.40 -2.73
CA PHE A 49 -5.10 -10.26 -1.42
C PHE A 49 -5.76 -8.88 -1.26
N ALA A 50 -5.06 -7.79 -1.61
CA ALA A 50 -5.61 -6.44 -1.50
C ALA A 50 -6.85 -6.26 -2.39
N GLU A 51 -6.83 -6.77 -3.62
CA GLU A 51 -7.98 -6.77 -4.53
C GLU A 51 -9.16 -7.59 -3.97
N SER A 52 -8.89 -8.66 -3.23
CA SER A 52 -9.94 -9.46 -2.58
C SER A 52 -10.67 -8.74 -1.44
N LEU A 53 -10.10 -7.63 -0.91
CA LEU A 53 -10.75 -6.80 0.11
C LEU A 53 -11.82 -5.87 -0.49
N GLY A 54 -11.72 -5.58 -1.79
CA GLY A 54 -12.63 -4.73 -2.55
C GLY A 54 -11.90 -3.72 -3.44
N PRO A 55 -12.53 -2.59 -3.82
CA PRO A 55 -11.93 -1.60 -4.72
C PRO A 55 -10.62 -1.02 -4.18
N VAL A 56 -9.51 -1.38 -4.85
CA VAL A 56 -8.15 -0.91 -4.55
C VAL A 56 -7.51 -0.35 -5.82
N GLU A 57 -6.72 0.70 -5.67
CA GLU A 57 -5.87 1.26 -6.70
C GLU A 57 -4.40 1.14 -6.25
N PHE A 58 -3.56 0.63 -7.15
CA PHE A 58 -2.11 0.58 -6.98
C PHE A 58 -1.48 1.74 -7.75
N VAL A 59 -0.69 2.57 -7.07
CA VAL A 59 0.06 3.67 -7.70
C VAL A 59 1.54 3.38 -7.58
N THR A 60 2.16 3.04 -8.69
CA THR A 60 3.55 2.63 -8.80
C THR A 60 4.46 3.80 -9.17
N ARG A 61 5.68 3.80 -8.62
CA ARG A 61 6.75 4.75 -8.93
C ARG A 61 8.12 4.12 -8.64
N ASP A 62 8.92 3.92 -9.68
CA ASP A 62 10.22 3.24 -9.59
C ASP A 62 10.08 1.85 -8.94
N ARG A 63 10.42 1.68 -7.66
CA ARG A 63 10.27 0.43 -6.89
C ARG A 63 9.17 0.49 -5.82
N TYR A 64 8.44 1.60 -5.76
CA TYR A 64 7.46 1.89 -4.73
C TYR A 64 6.04 1.70 -5.27
N VAL A 65 5.16 1.17 -4.43
CA VAL A 65 3.75 0.93 -4.75
C VAL A 65 2.91 1.47 -3.60
N LEU A 66 2.12 2.50 -3.85
CA LEU A 66 1.09 2.96 -2.94
C LEU A 66 -0.17 2.12 -3.15
N ILE A 67 -0.77 1.66 -2.06
CA ILE A 67 -2.00 0.89 -2.07
C ILE A 67 -3.08 1.72 -1.39
N ARG A 68 -4.14 2.02 -2.14
CA ARG A 68 -5.19 2.91 -1.66
C ARG A 68 -6.59 2.45 -2.04
N SER A 69 -7.54 2.79 -1.19
CA SER A 69 -8.97 2.80 -1.49
C SER A 69 -9.40 4.27 -1.65
N GLN A 70 -10.31 4.77 -0.81
CA GLN A 70 -10.54 6.21 -0.65
C GLN A 70 -9.29 6.92 -0.08
N ARG A 71 -8.58 6.28 0.87
CA ARG A 71 -7.32 6.75 1.47
C ARG A 71 -6.20 5.73 1.24
N ILE A 72 -4.95 6.18 1.36
CA ILE A 72 -3.79 5.28 1.38
C ILE A 72 -3.83 4.51 2.70
N PHE A 73 -3.69 3.19 2.62
CA PHE A 73 -3.74 2.32 3.79
C PHE A 73 -2.49 1.45 3.94
N ALA A 74 -1.77 1.24 2.85
CA ALA A 74 -0.50 0.56 2.86
C ALA A 74 0.40 1.06 1.73
N ASP A 75 1.69 0.81 1.88
CA ASP A 75 2.65 0.95 0.80
C ASP A 75 3.62 -0.23 0.76
N ALA A 76 4.07 -0.56 -0.44
CA ALA A 76 5.05 -1.59 -0.68
C ALA A 76 6.29 -1.01 -1.35
N THR A 77 7.45 -1.53 -1.01
CA THR A 77 8.71 -1.26 -1.71
C THR A 77 9.31 -2.59 -2.14
N ILE A 78 9.43 -2.77 -3.46
CA ILE A 78 10.00 -3.97 -4.07
C ILE A 78 11.53 -3.86 -4.00
N MET A 79 12.13 -4.43 -2.96
CA MET A 79 13.59 -4.44 -2.77
C MET A 79 14.25 -5.48 -3.68
N ALA A 80 15.58 -5.64 -3.60
CA ALA A 80 16.28 -6.68 -4.33
C ALA A 80 16.05 -8.08 -3.71
N ASP A 81 15.87 -8.14 -2.39
CA ASP A 81 15.87 -9.36 -1.58
C ASP A 81 14.63 -9.50 -0.67
N ALA A 82 13.63 -8.64 -0.83
CA ALA A 82 12.44 -8.60 0.02
C ALA A 82 11.33 -7.69 -0.51
N LEU A 83 10.13 -7.90 0.03
CA LEU A 83 9.00 -7.00 -0.06
C LEU A 83 8.85 -6.23 1.26
N ARG A 84 9.18 -4.94 1.27
CA ARG A 84 8.92 -4.10 2.45
C ARG A 84 7.50 -3.56 2.38
N VAL A 85 6.69 -3.79 3.41
CA VAL A 85 5.30 -3.31 3.48
C VAL A 85 5.15 -2.40 4.69
N ALA A 86 4.68 -1.17 4.48
CA ALA A 86 4.22 -0.30 5.54
C ALA A 86 2.69 -0.29 5.57
N ILE A 87 2.11 -0.34 6.76
CA ILE A 87 0.66 -0.42 6.96
C ILE A 87 0.23 0.68 7.94
N HIS A 88 -0.84 1.39 7.62
CA HIS A 88 -1.39 2.45 8.43
C HIS A 88 -2.54 1.95 9.31
N LEU A 89 -2.26 1.80 10.60
CA LEU A 89 -3.16 1.28 11.62
C LEU A 89 -3.57 2.38 12.61
N GLU A 90 -4.54 2.07 13.46
CA GLU A 90 -4.95 2.96 14.55
C GLU A 90 -3.96 2.95 15.70
N ARG A 91 -3.43 1.76 15.99
CA ARG A 91 -2.56 1.47 17.11
C ARG A 91 -1.42 0.56 16.68
N ALA A 92 -0.33 0.60 17.42
CA ALA A 92 0.77 -0.33 17.22
C ALA A 92 0.33 -1.73 17.71
N PRO A 93 0.37 -2.76 16.85
CA PRO A 93 0.23 -4.13 17.28
C PRO A 93 1.53 -4.60 17.94
N ASP A 94 1.40 -5.51 18.89
CA ASP A 94 2.53 -6.27 19.42
C ASP A 94 2.70 -7.54 18.56
N HIS A 95 3.52 -7.45 17.53
CA HIS A 95 3.77 -8.58 16.61
C HIS A 95 5.18 -8.52 16.02
N GLU A 96 5.86 -9.67 16.03
CA GLU A 96 7.26 -9.84 15.60
C GLU A 96 7.56 -9.50 14.13
N LEU A 97 6.54 -9.43 13.27
CA LEU A 97 6.71 -9.10 11.86
C LEU A 97 7.16 -7.64 11.67
N PHE A 98 6.85 -6.78 12.63
CA PHE A 98 7.08 -5.35 12.52
C PHE A 98 8.42 -4.97 13.16
N PHE A 99 9.42 -4.72 12.32
CA PHE A 99 10.74 -4.26 12.77
C PHE A 99 10.78 -2.74 13.02
N LYS A 100 9.76 -2.01 12.58
CA LYS A 100 9.65 -0.56 12.76
C LYS A 100 8.21 -0.13 12.97
N VAL A 101 8.02 0.76 13.93
CA VAL A 101 6.76 1.43 14.22
C VAL A 101 7.02 2.94 14.25
N ALA A 102 6.17 3.72 13.60
CA ALA A 102 6.19 5.17 13.61
C ALA A 102 4.78 5.70 13.90
N SER A 103 4.67 6.76 14.70
CA SER A 103 3.38 7.42 14.99
C SER A 103 3.50 8.91 14.72
N ASP A 104 2.47 9.50 14.13
CA ASP A 104 2.37 10.95 13.92
C ASP A 104 1.29 11.61 14.81
N GLY A 105 0.78 10.87 15.80
CA GLY A 105 -0.31 11.28 16.69
C GLY A 105 -1.72 11.11 16.12
N LYS A 106 -1.86 10.75 14.83
CA LYS A 106 -3.16 10.47 14.18
C LYS A 106 -3.28 9.03 13.70
N GLN A 107 -2.16 8.46 13.28
CA GLN A 107 -2.07 7.08 12.84
C GLN A 107 -0.74 6.46 13.26
N VAL A 108 -0.72 5.14 13.32
CA VAL A 108 0.49 4.36 13.48
C VAL A 108 0.84 3.72 12.15
N THR A 109 2.09 3.86 11.72
CA THR A 109 2.64 3.14 10.58
C THR A 109 3.58 2.06 11.07
N VAL A 110 3.21 0.81 10.80
CA VAL A 110 4.04 -0.37 11.11
C VAL A 110 4.70 -0.86 9.84
N VAL A 111 5.91 -1.39 9.93
CA VAL A 111 6.68 -1.80 8.76
C VAL A 111 7.21 -3.22 8.93
N ALA A 112 6.89 -4.08 7.97
CA ALA A 112 7.39 -5.44 7.84
C ALA A 112 8.33 -5.58 6.64
N LYS A 113 9.26 -6.54 6.68
CA LYS A 113 10.15 -6.89 5.56
C LYS A 113 9.98 -8.38 5.25
N LEU A 114 9.09 -8.67 4.30
CA LEU A 114 8.71 -10.03 3.91
C LEU A 114 9.72 -10.62 2.92
N ARG A 115 9.99 -11.91 3.07
CA ARG A 115 10.82 -12.76 2.23
C ARG A 115 10.11 -14.07 1.83
N ALA A 116 8.96 -14.37 2.43
CA ALA A 116 8.18 -15.57 2.18
C ALA A 116 6.67 -15.28 2.21
N VAL A 117 5.89 -16.19 1.62
CA VAL A 117 4.42 -16.06 1.53
C VAL A 117 3.76 -16.24 2.89
N GLU A 118 4.35 -17.04 3.77
CA GLU A 118 3.88 -17.27 5.14
C GLU A 118 3.87 -15.97 5.96
N GLU A 119 4.87 -15.12 5.77
CA GLU A 119 4.92 -13.80 6.41
C GLU A 119 3.82 -12.88 5.86
N LEU A 120 3.46 -13.01 4.58
CA LEU A 120 2.31 -12.31 4.00
C LEU A 120 1.00 -12.81 4.62
N GLU A 121 0.81 -14.12 4.79
CA GLU A 121 -0.37 -14.67 5.46
C GLU A 121 -0.56 -14.10 6.86
N ALA A 122 0.53 -14.03 7.65
CA ALA A 122 0.51 -13.42 8.96
C ALA A 122 0.31 -11.88 8.93
N LEU A 123 0.63 -11.22 7.81
CA LEU A 123 0.38 -9.80 7.59
C LEU A 123 -1.08 -9.46 7.21
N LYS A 124 -1.83 -10.42 6.62
CA LYS A 124 -3.18 -10.21 6.08
C LYS A 124 -4.18 -9.59 7.07
N PRO A 125 -4.24 -9.98 8.36
CA PRO A 125 -5.16 -9.37 9.31
C PRO A 125 -4.96 -7.86 9.45
N PHE A 126 -3.70 -7.40 9.47
CA PHE A 126 -3.36 -5.99 9.59
C PHE A 126 -3.67 -5.20 8.32
N LEU A 127 -3.45 -5.81 7.14
CA LEU A 127 -3.83 -5.21 5.87
C LEU A 127 -5.36 -5.06 5.74
N ARG A 128 -6.12 -6.05 6.22
CA ARG A 128 -7.59 -5.98 6.28
C ARG A 128 -8.07 -4.85 7.19
N GLU A 129 -7.53 -4.76 8.41
CA GLU A 129 -7.84 -3.67 9.35
C GLU A 129 -7.56 -2.29 8.72
N ALA A 130 -6.38 -2.13 8.10
CA ALA A 130 -6.02 -0.89 7.44
C ALA A 130 -6.96 -0.55 6.28
N TYR A 131 -7.34 -1.54 5.47
CA TYR A 131 -8.29 -1.36 4.38
C TYR A 131 -9.67 -0.92 4.88
N GLU A 132 -10.23 -1.56 5.90
CA GLU A 132 -11.54 -1.22 6.48
C GLU A 132 -11.58 0.23 7.00
N ARG A 133 -10.50 0.69 7.64
CA ARG A 133 -10.38 2.09 8.07
C ARG A 133 -10.23 3.06 6.90
N SER A 134 -9.64 2.61 5.80
CA SER A 134 -9.39 3.46 4.64
C SER A 134 -10.63 3.79 3.82
N ILE A 135 -11.70 3.00 3.98
CA ILE A 135 -13.00 3.20 3.31
C ILE A 135 -14.06 3.89 4.17
N THR A 136 -13.75 4.15 5.46
CA THR A 136 -14.64 4.81 6.43
C THR A 136 -14.31 6.29 6.59
#